data_AF-A0A413H790-F1
#
_entry.id   AF-A0A413H790-F1
#
_cell.length_a   1.000
_cell.length_b   1.000
_cell.length_c   1.000
_cell.angle_alpha   90.00
_cell.angle_beta   90.00
_cell.angle_gamma   90.00
#
_symmetry.space_group_name_H-M   'P 1'
#
loop_
_entity.id
_entity.type
_entity.pdbx_description
1 polymer ?
#
loop_
_entity_poly.entity_id
_entity_poly.type
_entity_poly.pdbx_seq_one_letter_code
_entity_poly.pdbx_strand_id
1 'polypeptide(L)'
;MSKWAQNPSRPEAEIFDEYADKIGITPETRPYFRRLSLLSADAIIRGRGSLIHKLAATWTRDEIIGGVPRQRSMFDDIYQKNLVEEALYEKKLATALWQEIEDLAQRVRCSDTATEHYIRTSARYGYLLYAIMEQGWIINLRGYLYETKQYPVDQSVIRLAIEKYDALWKEFRKFKDRNTDCATLYFDHLGEYTYGYNAQTGANGMGDSVDHYRKVFGME
;
A
#
# COMPACT_ATOMS: atom_id res chain seq x y z
N MET A 1 -17.32 2.62 14.79
CA MET A 1 -17.59 4.08 14.98
C MET A 1 -18.96 4.36 15.59
N SER A 2 -20.06 3.70 15.17
CA SER A 2 -21.41 3.99 15.69
C SER A 2 -21.58 3.82 17.22
N LYS A 3 -20.96 2.80 17.84
CA LYS A 3 -21.01 2.57 19.30
C LYS A 3 -20.20 3.57 20.12
N TRP A 4 -19.05 4.01 19.60
CA TRP A 4 -18.25 5.05 20.23
C TRP A 4 -18.98 6.41 20.20
N ALA A 5 -19.62 6.75 19.08
CA ALA A 5 -20.40 7.99 18.96
C ALA A 5 -21.61 8.04 19.92
N GLN A 6 -22.17 6.88 20.31
CA GLN A 6 -23.25 6.80 21.30
C GLN A 6 -22.77 7.07 22.72
N ASN A 7 -21.54 6.66 23.06
CA ASN A 7 -20.93 6.94 24.35
C ASN A 7 -19.38 6.97 24.24
N PRO A 8 -18.79 8.16 24.07
CA PRO A 8 -17.34 8.31 23.89
C PRO A 8 -16.49 7.97 25.13
N SER A 9 -17.10 7.83 26.32
CA SER A 9 -16.37 7.48 27.54
C SER A 9 -16.10 5.97 27.68
N ARG A 10 -16.73 5.15 26.83
CA ARG A 10 -16.48 3.70 26.83
C ARG A 10 -15.07 3.39 26.32
N PRO A 11 -14.35 2.45 26.95
CA PRO A 11 -13.07 1.99 26.44
C PRO A 11 -13.20 1.39 25.04
N GLU A 12 -12.24 1.67 24.17
CA GLU A 12 -12.19 1.09 22.82
C GLU A 12 -12.23 -0.45 22.86
N ALA A 13 -11.50 -1.08 23.79
CA ALA A 13 -11.41 -2.52 23.90
C ALA A 13 -12.77 -3.18 24.20
N GLU A 14 -13.62 -2.54 25.01
CA GLU A 14 -14.96 -3.05 25.32
C GLU A 14 -15.86 -3.03 24.08
N ILE A 15 -15.84 -1.92 23.33
CA ILE A 15 -16.57 -1.79 22.06
C ILE A 15 -16.05 -2.79 21.03
N PHE A 16 -14.73 -3.02 21.01
CA PHE A 16 -14.10 -3.97 20.10
C PHE A 16 -14.52 -5.40 20.42
N ASP A 17 -14.48 -5.80 21.69
CA ASP A 17 -14.84 -7.15 22.13
C ASP A 17 -16.31 -7.48 21.82
N GLU A 18 -17.24 -6.54 22.04
CA GLU A 18 -18.64 -6.69 21.61
C GLU A 18 -18.78 -6.96 20.11
N TYR A 19 -17.98 -6.27 19.29
CA TYR A 19 -17.99 -6.47 17.85
C TYR A 19 -17.35 -7.81 17.45
N ALA A 20 -16.24 -8.17 18.10
CA ALA A 20 -15.53 -9.43 17.88
C ALA A 20 -16.45 -10.62 18.18
N ASP A 21 -17.20 -10.57 19.28
CA ASP A 21 -18.19 -11.60 19.62
C ASP A 21 -19.33 -11.65 18.59
N LYS A 22 -19.83 -10.49 18.15
CA LYS A 22 -20.88 -10.40 17.14
C LYS A 22 -20.50 -11.07 15.81
N ILE A 23 -19.24 -10.95 15.40
CA ILE A 23 -18.75 -11.57 14.15
C ILE A 23 -18.14 -12.96 14.37
N GLY A 24 -18.18 -13.49 15.60
CA GLY A 24 -17.78 -14.85 15.92
C GLY A 24 -16.28 -15.09 16.10
N ILE A 25 -15.49 -14.08 16.45
CA ILE A 25 -14.07 -14.27 16.81
C ILE A 25 -13.98 -15.05 18.12
N THR A 26 -13.14 -16.08 18.18
CA THR A 26 -12.99 -16.85 19.43
C THR A 26 -12.25 -16.04 20.50
N PRO A 27 -12.65 -16.14 21.79
CA PRO A 27 -12.01 -15.38 22.87
C PRO A 27 -10.50 -15.54 22.95
N GLU A 28 -9.97 -16.74 22.66
CA GLU A 28 -8.55 -17.07 22.75
C GLU A 28 -7.70 -16.36 21.69
N THR A 29 -8.29 -16.05 20.53
CA THR A 29 -7.58 -15.44 19.39
C THR A 29 -7.95 -13.97 19.19
N ARG A 30 -8.91 -13.46 19.97
CA ARG A 30 -9.34 -12.06 19.97
C ARG A 30 -8.19 -11.06 20.12
N PRO A 31 -7.16 -11.28 20.96
CA PRO A 31 -6.02 -10.36 21.06
C PRO A 31 -5.28 -10.17 19.72
N TYR A 32 -5.19 -11.21 18.88
CA TYR A 32 -4.58 -11.11 17.55
C TYR A 32 -5.44 -10.27 16.61
N PHE A 33 -6.76 -10.50 16.62
CA PHE A 33 -7.72 -9.73 15.82
C PHE A 33 -7.76 -8.25 16.22
N ARG A 34 -7.68 -7.96 17.52
CA ARG A 34 -7.57 -6.58 18.01
C ARG A 34 -6.28 -5.91 17.56
N ARG A 35 -5.14 -6.59 17.74
CA ARG A 35 -3.83 -6.04 17.36
C ARG A 35 -3.77 -5.73 15.87
N LEU A 36 -4.18 -6.67 15.00
CA LEU A 36 -4.15 -6.43 13.55
C LEU A 36 -5.08 -5.27 13.13
N SER A 37 -6.22 -5.13 13.80
CA SER A 37 -7.16 -4.02 13.54
C SER A 37 -6.55 -2.66 13.89
N LEU A 38 -5.86 -2.57 15.03
CA LEU A 38 -5.18 -1.34 15.45
C LEU A 38 -3.97 -1.00 14.56
N LEU A 39 -3.18 -2.00 14.15
CA LEU A 39 -2.04 -1.80 13.26
C LEU A 39 -2.46 -1.30 11.87
N SER A 40 -3.64 -1.68 11.40
CA SER A 40 -4.11 -1.33 10.05
C SER A 40 -4.13 0.18 9.79
N ALA A 41 -4.50 0.99 10.78
CA ALA A 41 -4.53 2.44 10.65
C ALA A 41 -3.13 3.04 10.44
N ASP A 42 -2.13 2.58 11.21
CA ASP A 42 -0.75 3.03 11.08
C ASP A 42 -0.13 2.56 9.75
N ALA A 43 -0.38 1.30 9.37
CA ALA A 43 0.07 0.76 8.09
C ALA A 43 -0.49 1.56 6.89
N ILE A 44 -1.78 1.92 6.93
CA ILE A 44 -2.42 2.73 5.90
C ILE A 44 -1.83 4.14 5.83
N ILE A 45 -1.71 4.82 6.97
CA ILE A 45 -1.19 6.20 7.00
C ILE A 45 0.27 6.23 6.54
N ARG A 46 1.09 5.22 6.82
CA ARG A 46 2.49 5.22 6.35
C ARG A 46 2.62 4.84 4.88
N GLY A 47 1.81 3.90 4.39
CA GLY A 47 1.94 3.44 3.00
C GLY A 47 1.23 4.36 2.00
N ARG A 48 -0.05 4.69 2.24
CA ARG A 48 -0.83 5.61 1.39
C ARG A 48 -0.67 7.07 1.78
N GLY A 49 -0.54 7.32 3.07
CA GLY A 49 -0.28 8.63 3.65
C GLY A 49 1.22 8.93 3.75
N SER A 50 1.56 9.89 4.60
CA SER A 50 2.89 10.05 5.16
C SER A 50 2.78 10.86 6.46
N LEU A 51 3.64 10.56 7.44
CA LEU A 51 3.82 11.35 8.66
C LEU A 51 4.99 12.35 8.55
N ILE A 52 5.80 12.25 7.49
CA ILE A 52 7.07 12.97 7.36
C ILE A 52 7.07 14.02 6.25
N HIS A 53 6.25 13.85 5.22
CA HIS A 53 6.13 14.80 4.11
C HIS A 53 4.69 14.97 3.65
N LYS A 54 4.42 16.04 2.91
CA LYS A 54 3.10 16.25 2.29
C LYS A 54 2.94 15.32 1.10
N LEU A 55 1.72 14.87 0.85
CA LEU A 55 1.40 14.04 -0.31
C LEU A 55 0.70 14.82 -1.42
N ALA A 56 0.97 14.42 -2.65
CA ALA A 56 0.09 14.74 -3.77
C ALA A 56 -1.22 13.95 -3.61
N ALA A 57 -2.36 14.65 -3.52
CA ALA A 57 -3.68 14.04 -3.29
C ALA A 57 -4.09 13.00 -4.37
N THR A 58 -3.40 12.99 -5.52
CA THR A 58 -3.70 12.13 -6.67
C THR A 58 -2.74 10.95 -6.85
N TRP A 59 -1.80 10.73 -5.91
CA TRP A 59 -0.81 9.66 -6.03
C TRP A 59 -1.40 8.26 -5.79
N THR A 60 -2.41 8.13 -4.93
CA THR A 60 -3.31 6.98 -4.89
C THR A 60 -4.73 7.51 -4.96
N ARG A 61 -5.37 7.40 -6.12
CA ARG A 61 -6.74 7.87 -6.31
C ARG A 61 -7.59 6.76 -6.90
N ASP A 62 -8.72 6.51 -6.26
CA ASP A 62 -9.65 5.44 -6.61
C ASP A 62 -8.89 4.10 -6.70
N GLU A 63 -8.86 3.45 -7.85
CA GLU A 63 -8.13 2.22 -8.14
C GLU A 63 -6.72 2.41 -8.71
N ILE A 64 -6.23 3.66 -8.88
CA ILE A 64 -4.98 3.96 -9.58
C ILE A 64 -3.84 4.26 -8.61
N ILE A 65 -2.69 3.64 -8.85
CA ILE A 65 -1.42 4.01 -8.22
C ILE A 65 -0.65 4.91 -9.20
N GLY A 66 -0.32 6.12 -8.77
CA GLY A 66 0.28 7.17 -9.59
C GLY A 66 1.78 7.01 -9.81
N GLY A 67 2.24 7.42 -10.98
CA GLY A 67 3.66 7.50 -11.34
C GLY A 67 4.33 8.82 -11.00
N VAL A 68 5.56 9.00 -11.47
CA VAL A 68 6.40 10.20 -11.27
C VAL A 68 5.69 11.50 -11.67
N PRO A 69 4.97 11.61 -12.82
CA PRO A 69 4.35 12.87 -13.23
C PRO A 69 3.37 13.46 -12.20
N ARG A 70 2.69 12.60 -11.43
CA ARG A 70 1.76 13.02 -10.35
C ARG A 70 2.45 13.37 -9.03
N GLN A 71 3.75 13.13 -8.93
CA GLN A 71 4.50 13.13 -7.69
C GLN A 71 5.73 14.05 -7.70
N ARG A 72 6.06 14.69 -8.83
CA ARG A 72 7.28 15.51 -8.99
C ARG A 72 7.48 16.56 -7.90
N SER A 73 6.47 17.39 -7.65
CA SER A 73 6.56 18.46 -6.63
C SER A 73 6.77 17.90 -5.21
N MET A 74 6.21 16.73 -4.92
CA MET A 74 6.43 16.03 -3.67
C MET A 74 7.85 15.45 -3.58
N PHE A 75 8.36 14.87 -4.66
CA PHE A 75 9.74 14.36 -4.70
C PHE A 75 10.78 15.48 -4.58
N ASP A 76 10.53 16.63 -5.21
CA ASP A 76 11.35 17.82 -5.03
C ASP A 76 11.37 18.27 -3.57
N ASP A 77 10.20 18.34 -2.90
CA ASP A 77 10.11 18.72 -1.48
C ASP A 77 10.85 17.72 -0.56
N ILE A 78 10.71 16.42 -0.81
CA ILE A 78 11.44 15.36 -0.09
C ILE A 78 12.95 15.55 -0.25
N TYR A 79 13.42 15.79 -1.47
CA TYR A 79 14.84 16.00 -1.73
C TYR A 79 15.37 17.28 -1.07
N GLN A 80 14.69 18.42 -1.24
CA GLN A 80 15.12 19.71 -0.69
C GLN A 80 15.16 19.71 0.85
N LYS A 81 14.34 18.87 1.50
CA LYS A 81 14.34 18.69 2.96
C LYS A 81 15.29 17.58 3.44
N ASN A 82 16.02 16.94 2.55
CA ASN A 82 16.90 15.81 2.86
C ASN A 82 16.16 14.66 3.56
N LEU A 83 14.98 14.28 3.05
CA LEU A 83 14.10 13.24 3.63
C LEU A 83 14.00 11.97 2.77
N VAL A 84 14.92 11.78 1.82
CA VAL A 84 14.83 10.69 0.82
C VAL A 84 14.81 9.31 1.49
N GLU A 85 15.72 9.07 2.43
CA GLU A 85 15.82 7.77 3.08
C GLU A 85 14.69 7.56 4.09
N GLU A 86 14.26 8.60 4.79
CA GLU A 86 13.11 8.58 5.70
C GLU A 86 11.81 8.29 4.94
N ALA A 87 11.61 8.89 3.76
CA ALA A 87 10.46 8.65 2.89
C ALA A 87 10.38 7.19 2.44
N LEU A 88 11.49 6.63 1.97
CA LEU A 88 11.55 5.23 1.55
C LEU A 88 11.41 4.27 2.75
N TYR A 89 12.01 4.61 3.89
CA TYR A 89 11.89 3.83 5.11
C TYR A 89 10.44 3.78 5.62
N GLU A 90 9.69 4.87 5.53
CA GLU A 90 8.28 4.89 5.92
C GLU A 90 7.44 3.91 5.08
N LYS A 91 7.71 3.79 3.77
CA LYS A 91 7.03 2.81 2.91
C LYS A 91 7.40 1.38 3.27
N LYS A 92 8.68 1.13 3.54
CA LYS A 92 9.15 -0.18 4.05
C LYS A 92 8.50 -0.54 5.39
N LEU A 93 8.36 0.42 6.29
CA LEU A 93 7.70 0.23 7.58
C LEU A 93 6.21 -0.13 7.38
N ALA A 94 5.52 0.53 6.44
CA ALA A 94 4.15 0.18 6.11
C ALA A 94 4.02 -1.28 5.63
N THR A 95 4.91 -1.74 4.74
CA THR A 95 4.95 -3.14 4.30
C THR A 95 5.20 -4.09 5.46
N ALA A 96 6.15 -3.77 6.35
CA ALA A 96 6.45 -4.60 7.52
C ALA A 96 5.25 -4.72 8.49
N LEU A 97 4.52 -3.62 8.70
CA LEU A 97 3.28 -3.64 9.49
C LEU A 97 2.21 -4.51 8.84
N TRP A 98 2.07 -4.46 7.52
CA TRP A 98 1.14 -5.36 6.80
C TRP A 98 1.55 -6.82 6.87
N GLN A 99 2.85 -7.12 6.85
CA GLN A 99 3.35 -8.48 7.07
C GLN A 99 2.97 -8.97 8.47
N GLU A 100 3.13 -8.14 9.50
CA GLU A 100 2.69 -8.48 10.85
C GLU A 100 1.16 -8.69 10.93
N ILE A 101 0.38 -7.84 10.26
CA ILE A 101 -1.08 -7.99 10.15
C ILE A 101 -1.45 -9.34 9.51
N GLU A 102 -0.75 -9.75 8.46
CA GLU A 102 -0.95 -11.05 7.81
C GLU A 102 -0.62 -12.21 8.77
N ASP A 103 0.52 -12.15 9.45
CA ASP A 103 0.94 -13.17 10.42
C ASP A 103 -0.06 -13.31 11.59
N LEU A 104 -0.62 -12.18 12.05
CA LEU A 104 -1.67 -12.16 13.07
C LEU A 104 -2.99 -12.73 12.53
N ALA A 105 -3.37 -12.42 11.29
CA ALA A 105 -4.58 -12.92 10.65
C ALA A 105 -4.57 -14.46 10.53
N GLN A 106 -3.41 -15.08 10.33
CA GLN A 106 -3.28 -16.55 10.34
C GLN A 106 -3.62 -17.18 11.71
N ARG A 107 -3.49 -16.40 12.80
CA ARG A 107 -3.75 -16.86 14.18
C ARG A 107 -5.17 -16.60 14.64
N VAL A 108 -5.92 -15.76 13.93
CA VAL A 108 -7.35 -15.52 14.22
C VAL A 108 -8.15 -16.79 13.93
N ARG A 109 -9.08 -17.11 14.83
CA ARG A 109 -10.07 -18.17 14.68
C ARG A 109 -11.46 -17.58 14.78
N CYS A 110 -12.35 -18.03 13.89
CA CYS A 110 -13.75 -17.62 13.90
C CYS A 110 -14.66 -18.85 13.97
N SER A 111 -15.86 -18.70 14.53
CA SER A 111 -16.90 -19.73 14.44
C SER A 111 -17.39 -19.94 13.01
N ASP A 112 -17.36 -18.89 12.19
CA ASP A 112 -17.63 -18.94 10.76
C ASP A 112 -16.34 -18.98 9.93
N THR A 113 -16.16 -20.06 9.19
CA THR A 113 -15.00 -20.26 8.31
C THR A 113 -14.91 -19.25 7.17
N ALA A 114 -16.05 -18.70 6.70
CA ALA A 114 -16.02 -17.68 5.65
C ALA A 114 -15.46 -16.36 6.17
N THR A 115 -15.87 -15.93 7.37
CA THR A 115 -15.28 -14.78 8.07
C THR A 115 -13.79 -14.99 8.35
N GLU A 116 -13.38 -16.16 8.81
CA GLU A 116 -11.96 -16.48 9.04
C GLU A 116 -11.13 -16.38 7.76
N HIS A 117 -11.63 -16.96 6.67
CA HIS A 117 -10.99 -16.88 5.36
C HIS A 117 -10.88 -15.42 4.89
N TYR A 118 -11.97 -14.66 4.96
CA TYR A 118 -12.01 -13.27 4.52
C TYR A 118 -11.02 -12.38 5.28
N ILE A 119 -10.83 -12.59 6.58
CA ILE A 119 -9.81 -11.86 7.38
C ILE A 119 -8.41 -12.14 6.85
N ARG A 120 -8.08 -13.41 6.57
CA ARG A 120 -6.78 -13.81 6.00
C ARG A 120 -6.59 -13.25 4.59
N THR A 121 -7.63 -13.34 3.76
CA THR A 121 -7.62 -12.83 2.39
C THR A 121 -7.39 -11.31 2.38
N SER A 122 -8.08 -10.58 3.25
CA SER A 122 -7.95 -9.12 3.39
C SER A 122 -6.55 -8.70 3.85
N ALA A 123 -5.97 -9.43 4.81
CA ALA A 123 -4.62 -9.15 5.31
C ALA A 123 -3.55 -9.41 4.23
N ARG A 124 -3.63 -10.54 3.52
CA ARG A 124 -2.71 -10.85 2.40
C ARG A 124 -2.82 -9.83 1.27
N TYR A 125 -4.04 -9.42 0.92
CA TYR A 125 -4.26 -8.38 -0.07
C TYR A 125 -3.55 -7.09 0.32
N GLY A 126 -3.70 -6.65 1.58
CA GLY A 126 -3.02 -5.46 2.09
C GLY A 126 -1.50 -5.58 2.02
N TYR A 127 -0.94 -6.71 2.45
CA TYR A 127 0.50 -6.97 2.33
C TYR A 127 1.01 -6.86 0.88
N LEU A 128 0.38 -7.57 -0.06
CA LEU A 128 0.81 -7.55 -1.46
C LEU A 128 0.71 -6.15 -2.07
N LEU A 129 -0.39 -5.43 -1.83
CA LEU A 129 -0.57 -4.07 -2.34
C LEU A 129 0.51 -3.12 -1.81
N TYR A 130 0.80 -3.17 -0.51
CA TYR A 130 1.76 -2.24 0.09
C TYR A 130 3.21 -2.61 -0.24
N ALA A 131 3.51 -3.90 -0.41
CA ALA A 131 4.80 -4.34 -0.95
C ALA A 131 5.02 -3.83 -2.39
N ILE A 132 3.99 -3.86 -3.24
CA ILE A 132 4.03 -3.26 -4.58
C ILE A 132 4.31 -1.76 -4.49
N MET A 133 3.56 -1.05 -3.63
CA MET A 133 3.74 0.39 -3.43
C MET A 133 5.15 0.74 -2.93
N GLU A 134 5.71 -0.04 -2.01
CA GLU A 134 7.09 0.15 -1.55
C GLU A 134 8.09 0.08 -2.70
N GLN A 135 8.04 -0.98 -3.51
CA GLN A 135 8.98 -1.11 -4.63
C GLN A 135 8.76 -0.01 -5.67
N GLY A 136 7.51 0.33 -5.96
CA GLY A 136 7.17 1.43 -6.85
C GLY A 136 7.68 2.79 -6.37
N TRP A 137 7.65 3.05 -5.06
CA TRP A 137 8.23 4.25 -4.46
C TRP A 137 9.76 4.29 -4.59
N ILE A 138 10.43 3.16 -4.36
CA ILE A 138 11.88 3.04 -4.56
C ILE A 138 12.23 3.37 -6.01
N ILE A 139 11.52 2.78 -6.98
CA ILE A 139 11.74 3.00 -8.42
C ILE A 139 11.50 4.47 -8.78
N ASN A 140 10.34 5.00 -8.40
CA ASN A 140 9.92 6.35 -8.83
C ASN A 140 10.75 7.45 -8.19
N LEU A 141 10.98 7.42 -6.87
CA LEU A 141 11.73 8.48 -6.19
C LEU A 141 13.21 8.42 -6.58
N ARG A 142 13.85 7.25 -6.54
CA ARG A 142 15.28 7.14 -6.89
C ARG A 142 15.50 7.34 -8.39
N GLY A 143 14.61 6.83 -9.24
CA GLY A 143 14.66 7.07 -10.67
C GLY A 143 14.54 8.55 -11.02
N TYR A 144 13.61 9.27 -10.37
CA TYR A 144 13.47 10.71 -10.55
C TYR A 144 14.74 11.46 -10.17
N LEU A 145 15.32 11.16 -8.99
CA LEU A 145 16.53 11.83 -8.52
C LEU A 145 17.78 11.50 -9.36
N TYR A 146 17.83 10.31 -9.95
CA TYR A 146 18.86 9.92 -10.90
C TYR A 146 18.82 10.81 -12.15
N GLU A 147 17.63 11.01 -12.73
CA GLU A 147 17.46 11.82 -13.94
C GLU A 147 17.70 13.31 -13.68
N THR A 148 17.28 13.84 -12.51
CA THR A 148 17.52 15.24 -12.14
C THR A 148 18.95 15.51 -11.69
N LYS A 149 19.80 14.48 -11.57
CA LYS A 149 21.19 14.56 -11.08
C LYS A 149 21.28 15.20 -9.68
N GLN A 150 20.23 15.08 -8.89
CA GLN A 150 20.12 15.67 -7.56
C GLN A 150 20.69 14.75 -6.48
N TYR A 151 20.76 13.44 -6.73
CA TYR A 151 21.15 12.47 -5.72
C TYR A 151 22.09 11.40 -6.30
N PRO A 152 23.14 10.98 -5.58
CA PRO A 152 23.92 9.82 -6.00
C PRO A 152 23.06 8.55 -5.84
N VAL A 153 22.57 8.03 -6.96
CA VAL A 153 21.69 6.87 -6.97
C VAL A 153 22.45 5.63 -7.43
N ASP A 154 22.48 4.62 -6.56
CA ASP A 154 22.91 3.27 -6.95
C ASP A 154 21.82 2.63 -7.82
N GLN A 155 22.14 2.46 -9.11
CA GLN A 155 21.23 1.88 -10.10
C GLN A 155 20.85 0.43 -9.76
N SER A 156 21.71 -0.31 -9.05
CA SER A 156 21.42 -1.71 -8.67
C SER A 156 20.18 -1.81 -7.77
N VAL A 157 19.94 -0.79 -6.94
CA VAL A 157 18.76 -0.71 -6.07
C VAL A 157 17.48 -0.56 -6.90
N ILE A 158 17.51 0.26 -7.95
CA ILE A 158 16.34 0.43 -8.83
C ILE A 158 16.07 -0.86 -9.60
N ARG A 159 17.11 -1.49 -10.16
CA ARG A 159 16.98 -2.77 -10.89
C ARG A 159 16.36 -3.85 -10.01
N LEU A 160 16.87 -4.02 -8.79
CA LEU A 160 16.32 -4.97 -7.82
C LEU A 160 14.86 -4.65 -7.45
N ALA A 161 14.52 -3.37 -7.30
CA ALA A 161 13.16 -2.96 -7.00
C ALA A 161 12.20 -3.28 -8.16
N ILE A 162 12.63 -3.11 -9.42
CA ILE A 162 11.85 -3.51 -10.61
C ILE A 162 11.57 -5.01 -10.61
N GLU A 163 12.59 -5.85 -10.39
CA GLU A 163 12.41 -7.30 -10.35
C GLU A 163 11.40 -7.73 -9.26
N LYS A 164 11.49 -7.12 -8.07
CA LYS A 164 10.55 -7.37 -6.97
C LYS A 164 9.15 -6.87 -7.30
N TYR A 165 9.02 -5.68 -7.89
CA TYR A 165 7.76 -5.11 -8.33
C TYR A 165 7.02 -6.06 -9.28
N ASP A 166 7.74 -6.63 -10.25
CA ASP A 166 7.18 -7.56 -11.24
C ASP A 166 6.74 -8.88 -10.60
N ALA A 167 7.57 -9.42 -9.72
CA ALA A 167 7.24 -10.63 -8.96
C ALA A 167 5.98 -10.43 -8.09
N LEU A 168 5.88 -9.29 -7.41
CA LEU A 168 4.76 -8.96 -6.54
C LEU A 168 3.46 -8.76 -7.33
N TRP A 169 3.49 -8.07 -8.48
CA TRP A 169 2.31 -7.94 -9.34
C TRP A 169 1.82 -9.28 -9.88
N LYS A 170 2.75 -10.15 -10.29
CA LYS A 170 2.41 -11.51 -10.73
C LYS A 170 1.75 -12.29 -9.60
N GLU A 171 2.27 -12.18 -8.39
CA GLU A 171 1.68 -12.80 -7.22
C GLU A 171 0.30 -12.22 -6.89
N PHE A 172 0.14 -10.89 -6.95
CA PHE A 172 -1.11 -10.21 -6.60
C PHE A 172 -2.26 -10.58 -7.54
N ARG A 173 -1.98 -10.67 -8.84
CA ARG A 173 -2.94 -11.16 -9.85
C ARG A 173 -3.33 -12.61 -9.59
N LYS A 174 -2.34 -13.48 -9.40
CA LYS A 174 -2.56 -14.89 -9.08
C LYS A 174 -3.32 -15.09 -7.76
N PHE A 175 -3.11 -14.21 -6.78
CA PHE A 175 -3.82 -14.21 -5.52
C PHE A 175 -5.30 -13.88 -5.71
N LYS A 176 -5.63 -12.86 -6.51
CA LYS A 176 -7.02 -12.53 -6.86
C LYS A 176 -7.75 -13.67 -7.58
N ASP A 177 -7.05 -14.36 -8.48
CA ASP A 177 -7.63 -15.49 -9.23
C ASP A 177 -8.00 -16.66 -8.30
N ARG A 178 -7.29 -16.81 -7.18
CA ARG A 178 -7.48 -17.90 -6.21
C ARG A 178 -8.47 -17.56 -5.10
N ASN A 179 -8.76 -16.28 -4.87
CA ASN A 179 -9.61 -15.82 -3.77
C ASN A 179 -10.69 -14.89 -4.36
N THR A 180 -11.88 -15.44 -4.61
CA THR A 180 -12.96 -14.71 -5.30
C THR A 180 -13.52 -13.56 -4.46
N ASP A 181 -13.46 -13.69 -3.13
CA ASP A 181 -13.86 -12.70 -2.12
C ASP A 181 -12.82 -11.59 -1.89
N CYS A 182 -11.64 -11.70 -2.51
CA CYS A 182 -10.62 -10.67 -2.51
C CYS A 182 -11.14 -9.38 -3.17
N ALA A 183 -10.79 -8.24 -2.58
CA ALA A 183 -11.06 -6.92 -3.13
C ALA A 183 -10.52 -6.75 -4.57
N THR A 184 -11.12 -5.82 -5.31
CA THR A 184 -10.66 -5.43 -6.66
C THR A 184 -9.20 -5.01 -6.61
N LEU A 185 -8.42 -5.41 -7.62
CA LEU A 185 -7.02 -5.03 -7.73
C LEU A 185 -6.90 -3.55 -8.10
N TYR A 186 -5.84 -2.92 -7.58
CA TYR A 186 -5.38 -1.64 -8.09
C TYR A 186 -4.80 -1.79 -9.51
N PHE A 187 -4.75 -0.69 -10.25
CA PHE A 187 -4.06 -0.59 -11.53
C PHE A 187 -2.80 0.26 -11.40
N ASP A 188 -1.71 -0.24 -11.97
CA ASP A 188 -0.46 0.49 -12.16
C ASP A 188 -0.37 1.18 -13.51
N HIS A 189 -1.14 0.73 -14.50
CA HIS A 189 -1.28 1.38 -15.80
C HIS A 189 -2.69 1.93 -15.92
N LEU A 190 -2.78 3.18 -16.36
CA LEU A 190 -4.06 3.73 -16.80
C LEU A 190 -4.26 3.31 -18.26
N GLY A 191 -5.29 2.53 -18.55
CA GLY A 191 -5.81 2.48 -19.91
C GLY A 191 -6.26 3.88 -20.37
N GLU A 192 -6.48 4.07 -21.67
CA GLU A 192 -7.04 5.32 -22.21
C GLU A 192 -8.44 5.61 -21.64
N TYR A 193 -8.49 6.17 -20.43
CA TYR A 193 -9.73 6.63 -19.80
C TYR A 193 -9.87 8.13 -20.05
N THR A 194 -10.66 8.48 -21.08
CA THR A 194 -11.15 9.84 -21.27
C THR A 194 -12.24 10.13 -20.24
N TYR A 195 -11.86 10.73 -19.11
CA TYR A 195 -12.84 11.47 -18.30
C TYR A 195 -13.07 12.83 -18.95
N GLY A 196 -14.34 13.17 -19.19
CA GLY A 196 -14.76 14.37 -19.91
C GLY A 196 -14.20 15.67 -19.31
N TYR A 197 -13.94 16.63 -20.20
CA TYR A 197 -13.48 18.01 -19.93
C TYR A 197 -12.15 18.14 -19.18
N ASN A 198 -11.18 17.29 -19.50
CA ASN A 198 -9.75 17.60 -19.64
C ASN A 198 -9.06 16.24 -19.70
N ALA A 199 -8.95 15.68 -20.90
CA ALA A 199 -8.07 14.56 -21.17
C ALA A 199 -6.63 15.03 -20.88
N GLN A 200 -6.22 14.98 -19.61
CA GLN A 200 -4.82 15.08 -19.27
C GLN A 200 -4.19 13.79 -19.78
N THR A 201 -3.57 13.88 -20.94
CA THR A 201 -2.63 12.93 -21.55
C THR A 201 -1.36 12.70 -20.69
N GLY A 202 -1.45 12.88 -19.38
CA GLY A 202 -0.35 12.78 -18.41
C GLY A 202 -0.78 12.13 -17.10
N ALA A 203 -1.96 11.51 -17.07
CA ALA A 203 -2.40 10.64 -16.00
C ALA A 203 -1.64 9.30 -16.08
N ASN A 204 -0.32 9.33 -15.90
CA ASN A 204 0.48 8.11 -16.00
C ASN A 204 0.46 7.40 -14.65
N GLY A 205 0.10 6.12 -14.69
CA GLY A 205 0.15 5.25 -13.54
C GLY A 205 1.60 4.95 -13.15
N MET A 206 1.77 4.28 -12.02
CA MET A 206 3.07 3.87 -11.51
C MET A 206 3.80 2.97 -12.51
N GLY A 207 3.07 2.07 -13.16
CA GLY A 207 3.57 1.15 -14.18
C GLY A 207 4.25 1.87 -15.33
N ASP A 208 3.67 2.96 -15.84
CA ASP A 208 4.28 3.77 -16.91
C ASP A 208 5.64 4.35 -16.50
N SER A 209 5.81 4.70 -15.21
CA SER A 209 7.09 5.18 -14.68
C SER A 209 8.08 4.03 -14.52
N VAL A 210 7.61 2.87 -14.08
CA VAL A 210 8.44 1.66 -14.01
C VAL A 210 8.92 1.25 -15.40
N ASP A 211 8.04 1.24 -16.41
CA ASP A 211 8.36 0.96 -17.82
C ASP A 211 9.42 1.91 -18.36
N HIS A 212 9.30 3.20 -18.06
CA HIS A 212 10.32 4.20 -18.39
C HIS A 212 11.67 3.83 -17.79
N TYR A 213 11.72 3.53 -16.49
CA TYR A 213 12.97 3.17 -15.83
C TYR A 213 13.53 1.82 -16.29
N ARG A 214 12.69 0.84 -16.69
CA ARG A 214 13.17 -0.38 -17.36
C ARG A 214 13.99 -0.05 -18.61
N LYS A 215 13.52 0.89 -19.43
CA LYS A 215 14.23 1.35 -20.64
C LYS A 215 15.52 2.09 -20.31
N VAL A 216 15.46 3.04 -19.38
CA VAL A 216 16.63 3.81 -18.93
C VAL A 216 17.75 2.88 -18.45
N PHE A 217 17.40 1.79 -17.77
CA PHE A 217 18.36 0.83 -17.25
C PHE A 217 18.58 -0.40 -18.16
N GLY A 218 17.96 -0.49 -19.34
CA GLY A 218 18.15 -1.63 -20.25
C GLY A 218 17.74 -2.98 -19.66
N MET A 219 16.53 -3.06 -19.09
CA MET A 219 15.93 -4.25 -18.47
C MET A 219 14.73 -4.80 -19.26
N GLU A 220 14.73 -4.64 -20.58
CA GLU A 220 13.67 -5.19 -21.46
C GLU A 220 13.75 -6.72 -21.60
#